data_AF-A0A9P7DRL6-F1
#
_entry.id   AF-A0A9P7DRL6-F1
#
_cell.length_a   1.000
_cell.length_b   1.000
_cell.length_c   1.000
_cell.angle_alpha   90.00
_cell.angle_beta   90.00
_cell.angle_gamma   90.00
#
_symmetry.space_group_name_H-M   'P 1'
#
loop_
_entity.id
_entity.type
_entity.pdbx_description
1 polymer ?
#
loop_
_entity_poly.entity_id
_entity_poly.type
_entity_poly.pdbx_seq_one_letter_code
_entity_poly.pdbx_strand_id
1 'polypeptide(L)'
;MVEKESHCIWTQVDESALITYIATHQAKGGDGMNFDKSFWVAAAAEMANKGTPGVGAPKSPDACHQKWGWLRKFFKVVDKIANSSSISYTHEKGVNITAESETIWADLLKVCVFQPSLHHCTHNFHRQILK
;
A
#
# COMPACT_ATOMS: atom_id res chain seq x y z
N MET A 1 33.44 -8.37 11.01
CA MET A 1 32.17 -9.06 10.72
C MET A 1 31.27 -8.01 10.11
N VAL A 2 30.99 -8.06 8.81
CA VAL A 2 30.04 -7.10 8.20
C VAL A 2 28.65 -7.65 8.49
N GLU A 3 27.98 -7.08 9.48
CA GLU A 3 26.56 -7.32 9.71
C GLU A 3 25.84 -6.89 8.44
N LYS A 4 25.25 -7.86 7.74
CA LYS A 4 24.49 -7.60 6.53
C LYS A 4 23.26 -6.81 6.95
N GLU A 5 23.18 -5.53 6.57
CA GLU A 5 22.02 -4.69 6.84
C GLU A 5 20.77 -5.41 6.34
N SER A 6 19.97 -5.88 7.29
CA SER A 6 18.72 -6.54 7.00
C SER A 6 17.76 -5.47 6.47
N HIS A 7 17.42 -5.51 5.18
CA HIS A 7 16.43 -4.58 4.63
C HIS A 7 15.03 -4.92 5.15
N CYS A 8 14.19 -3.90 5.37
CA CYS A 8 12.79 -4.09 5.75
C CYS A 8 12.02 -4.67 4.55
N ILE A 9 11.59 -5.92 4.66
CA ILE A 9 10.81 -6.62 3.64
C ILE A 9 9.34 -6.56 4.04
N TRP A 10 8.50 -6.04 3.15
CA TRP A 10 7.05 -6.00 3.32
C TRP A 10 6.42 -7.17 2.60
N THR A 11 5.72 -8.02 3.34
CA THR A 11 4.87 -9.07 2.78
C THR A 11 3.44 -8.56 2.58
N GLN A 12 2.62 -9.34 1.88
CA GLN A 12 1.20 -9.06 1.77
C GLN A 12 0.49 -9.02 3.14
N VAL A 13 0.89 -9.91 4.06
CA VAL A 13 0.34 -9.94 5.43
C VAL A 13 0.69 -8.66 6.17
N ASP A 14 1.92 -8.17 6.00
CA ASP A 14 2.36 -6.92 6.61
C ASP A 14 1.56 -5.71 6.08
N GLU A 15 1.41 -5.61 4.76
CA GLU A 15 0.64 -4.54 4.14
C GLU A 15 -0.82 -4.56 4.59
N SER A 16 -1.44 -5.75 4.63
CA SER A 16 -2.82 -5.93 5.09
C SER A 16 -2.99 -5.53 6.56
N ALA A 17 -2.05 -5.92 7.43
CA ALA A 17 -2.06 -5.55 8.83
C ALA A 17 -1.95 -4.02 9.02
N LEU A 18 -1.03 -3.36 8.29
CA LEU A 18 -0.86 -1.92 8.34
C LEU A 18 -2.13 -1.18 7.87
N ILE A 19 -2.70 -1.59 6.73
CA ILE A 19 -3.93 -0.99 6.19
C ILE A 19 -5.09 -1.16 7.18
N THR A 20 -5.26 -2.36 7.74
CA THR A 20 -6.32 -2.66 8.71
C THR A 20 -6.18 -1.81 9.96
N TYR A 21 -4.96 -1.69 10.49
CA TYR A 21 -4.66 -0.85 11.64
C TYR A 21 -5.01 0.62 11.37
N ILE A 22 -4.62 1.14 10.20
CA ILE A 22 -4.90 2.52 9.79
C ILE A 22 -6.41 2.75 9.61
N ALA A 23 -7.13 1.85 8.95
CA ALA A 23 -8.58 1.95 8.76
C ALA A 23 -9.34 1.98 10.10
N THR A 24 -8.91 1.16 11.06
CA THR A 24 -9.50 1.12 12.41
C THR A 24 -9.27 2.42 13.19
N HIS A 25 -8.19 3.15 12.89
CA HIS A 25 -7.79 4.36 13.60
C HIS A 25 -7.81 5.62 12.74
N GLN A 26 -8.52 5.59 11.60
CA GLN A 26 -8.51 6.66 10.61
C GLN A 26 -8.91 8.03 11.17
N ALA A 27 -9.80 8.05 12.18
CA ALA A 27 -10.23 9.27 12.87
C ALA A 27 -9.05 10.06 13.49
N LYS A 28 -7.94 9.39 13.84
CA LYS A 28 -6.73 10.05 14.37
C LYS A 28 -5.97 10.84 13.31
N GLY A 29 -6.19 10.54 12.03
CA GLY A 29 -5.52 11.19 10.90
C GLY A 29 -6.29 12.36 10.29
N GLY A 30 -7.55 12.57 10.72
CA GLY A 30 -8.49 13.51 10.11
C GLY A 30 -8.70 13.27 8.61
N ASP A 31 -9.27 14.25 7.92
CA ASP A 31 -9.56 14.17 6.48
C ASP A 31 -8.30 13.93 5.62
N GLY A 32 -7.14 14.36 6.12
CA GLY A 32 -5.87 14.23 5.44
C GLY A 32 -5.20 12.87 5.60
N MET A 33 -5.68 12.01 6.51
CA MET A 33 -4.99 10.78 6.94
C MET A 33 -3.52 11.03 7.31
N ASN A 34 -3.30 12.13 8.05
CA ASN A 34 -2.00 12.59 8.52
C ASN A 34 -1.85 12.24 9.99
N PHE A 35 -0.97 11.29 10.29
CA PHE A 35 -0.82 10.73 11.63
C PHE A 35 0.43 11.26 12.32
N ASP A 36 0.33 11.51 13.63
CA ASP A 36 1.46 11.95 14.45
C ASP A 36 2.48 10.84 14.71
N LYS A 37 3.61 11.19 15.36
CA LYS A 37 4.68 10.23 15.69
C LYS A 37 4.20 9.10 16.60
N SER A 38 3.30 9.36 17.55
CA SER A 38 2.81 8.37 18.51
C SER A 38 1.98 7.28 17.82
N PHE A 39 1.24 7.66 16.78
CA PHE A 39 0.49 6.73 15.95
C PHE A 39 1.41 5.72 15.27
N TRP A 40 2.53 6.18 14.69
CA TRP A 40 3.48 5.30 13.99
C TRP A 40 4.23 4.37 14.94
N VAL A 41 4.47 4.79 16.19
CA VAL A 41 5.00 3.91 17.24
C VAL A 41 4.01 2.78 17.55
N ALA A 42 2.73 3.11 17.70
CA ALA A 42 1.70 2.10 17.94
C ALA A 42 1.48 1.19 16.71
N ALA A 43 1.55 1.74 15.50
CA ALA A 43 1.51 0.95 14.26
C ALA A 43 2.67 -0.04 14.20
N ALA A 44 3.89 0.37 14.51
CA ALA A 44 5.04 -0.53 14.54
C ALA A 44 4.90 -1.65 15.57
N ALA A 45 4.33 -1.36 16.74
CA ALA A 45 4.01 -2.38 17.74
C ALA A 45 2.98 -3.39 17.22
N GLU A 46 1.95 -2.92 16.52
CA GLU A 46 0.97 -3.80 15.87
C GLU A 46 1.62 -4.67 14.78
N MET A 47 2.54 -4.11 13.99
CA MET A 47 3.29 -4.85 12.98
C MET A 47 4.19 -5.93 13.59
N ALA A 48 4.73 -5.70 14.80
CA ALA A 48 5.48 -6.72 15.52
C ALA A 48 4.58 -7.87 16.00
N ASN A 49 3.30 -7.59 16.31
CA ASN A 49 2.35 -8.58 16.79
C ASN A 49 1.66 -9.37 15.67
N LYS A 50 1.29 -8.69 14.59
CA LYS A 50 0.45 -9.24 13.50
C LYS A 50 1.17 -9.38 12.16
N GLY A 51 2.34 -8.75 12.01
CA GLY A 51 3.16 -8.87 10.82
C GLY A 51 3.81 -10.25 10.70
N THR A 52 4.53 -10.45 9.60
CA THR A 52 5.19 -11.72 9.32
C THR A 52 6.45 -11.86 10.18
N PRO A 53 6.53 -12.86 11.09
CA PRO A 53 7.68 -13.04 11.95
C PRO A 53 8.94 -13.40 11.14
N GLY A 54 10.10 -12.87 11.53
CA GLY A 54 11.40 -13.29 11.01
C GLY A 54 11.71 -12.90 9.56
N VAL A 55 10.88 -12.08 8.91
CA VAL A 55 11.10 -11.65 7.52
C VAL A 55 11.69 -10.24 7.45
N GLY A 56 12.99 -10.16 7.14
CA GLY A 56 13.73 -8.90 6.99
C GLY A 56 13.84 -8.11 8.30
N ALA A 57 14.16 -6.82 8.19
CA ALA A 57 14.28 -5.97 9.37
C ALA A 57 12.90 -5.69 10.01
N PRO A 58 12.88 -5.38 11.33
CA PRO A 58 11.68 -4.94 12.01
C PRO A 58 11.02 -3.74 11.31
N LYS A 59 9.69 -3.73 11.32
CA LYS A 59 8.89 -2.65 10.72
C LYS A 59 8.88 -1.49 11.71
N SER A 60 9.91 -0.65 11.63
CA SER A 60 10.02 0.54 12.47
C SER A 60 8.87 1.53 12.22
N PRO A 61 8.64 2.49 13.14
CA PRO A 61 7.65 3.55 12.93
C PRO A 61 7.87 4.29 11.60
N ASP A 62 9.12 4.59 11.27
CA ASP A 62 9.48 5.26 10.02
C ASP A 62 9.21 4.38 8.78
N ALA A 63 9.48 3.07 8.88
CA ALA A 63 9.16 2.13 7.81
C ALA A 63 7.65 2.06 7.55
N CYS A 64 6.83 2.05 8.62
CA CYS A 64 5.37 2.07 8.51
C CYS A 64 4.87 3.37 7.86
N HIS A 65 5.41 4.51 8.29
CA HIS A 65 5.06 5.82 7.71
C HIS A 65 5.43 5.90 6.22
N GLN A 66 6.64 5.48 5.85
CA GLN A 66 7.09 5.45 4.45
C GLN A 66 6.23 4.52 3.60
N LYS A 67 5.91 3.32 4.10
CA LYS A 67 5.04 2.36 3.41
C LYS A 67 3.64 2.92 3.20
N TRP A 68 3.06 3.58 4.20
CA TRP A 68 1.78 4.27 4.06
C TRP A 68 1.81 5.34 2.98
N GLY A 69 2.87 6.16 2.94
CA GLY A 69 3.06 7.16 1.88
C GLY A 69 3.08 6.55 0.48
N TRP A 70 3.75 5.40 0.31
CA TRP A 70 3.74 4.63 -0.93
C TRP A 70 2.36 4.07 -1.29
N LEU A 71 1.68 3.42 -0.33
CA LEU A 71 0.34 2.86 -0.53
C LEU A 71 -0.66 3.94 -0.96
N ARG A 72 -0.64 5.11 -0.32
CA ARG A 72 -1.50 6.24 -0.74
C ARG A 72 -1.25 6.68 -2.17
N LYS A 73 0.01 6.76 -2.60
CA LYS A 73 0.35 7.10 -4.00
C LYS A 73 -0.18 6.04 -4.95
N PHE A 74 0.03 4.76 -4.64
CA PHE A 74 -0.48 3.65 -5.42
C PHE A 74 -2.01 3.70 -5.56
N PHE A 75 -2.74 3.87 -4.45
CA PHE A 75 -4.20 3.94 -4.51
C PHE A 75 -4.71 5.16 -5.28
N LYS A 76 -4.06 6.31 -5.21
CA LYS A 76 -4.41 7.46 -6.05
C LYS A 76 -4.21 7.18 -7.55
N VAL A 77 -3.20 6.40 -7.92
CA VAL A 77 -2.99 5.99 -9.32
C VAL A 77 -4.10 5.01 -9.73
N VAL A 78 -4.40 4.00 -8.92
CA VAL A 78 -5.48 3.02 -9.19
C VAL A 78 -6.85 3.69 -9.27
N ASP A 79 -7.14 4.66 -8.41
CA ASP A 79 -8.39 5.41 -8.42
C ASP A 79 -8.53 6.26 -9.70
N LYS A 80 -7.45 6.93 -10.14
CA LYS A 80 -7.43 7.64 -11.42
C LYS A 80 -7.65 6.71 -12.62
N ILE A 81 -7.07 5.51 -12.58
CA ILE A 81 -7.29 4.46 -13.60
C ILE A 81 -8.77 4.08 -13.62
N ALA A 82 -9.34 3.73 -12.47
CA ALA A 82 -10.71 3.27 -12.35
C ALA A 82 -11.74 4.32 -12.77
N ASN A 83 -11.48 5.60 -12.47
CA ASN A 83 -12.34 6.71 -12.85
C ASN A 83 -12.09 7.25 -14.26
N SER A 84 -11.03 6.80 -14.95
CA SER A 84 -10.85 7.09 -16.37
C SER A 84 -11.75 6.15 -17.18
N SER A 85 -12.71 6.73 -17.92
CA SER A 85 -13.76 6.05 -18.70
C SER A 85 -13.26 5.09 -19.80
N SER A 86 -11.94 4.94 -19.96
CA SER A 86 -11.29 4.22 -21.05
C SER A 86 -10.74 2.84 -20.64
N ILE A 87 -10.78 2.49 -19.35
CA ILE A 87 -10.21 1.24 -18.82
C ILE A 87 -11.35 0.30 -18.42
N SER A 88 -11.80 -0.51 -19.38
CA SER A 88 -12.71 -1.62 -19.09
C SER A 88 -11.90 -2.89 -18.81
N TYR A 89 -12.14 -3.50 -17.65
CA TYR A 89 -11.67 -4.86 -17.36
C TYR A 89 -12.74 -5.84 -17.86
N THR A 90 -12.39 -6.71 -18.79
CA THR A 90 -13.26 -7.83 -19.21
C THR A 90 -12.55 -9.14 -18.92
N HIS A 91 -13.28 -10.15 -18.45
CA HIS A 91 -12.70 -11.46 -18.12
C HIS A 91 -12.01 -12.11 -19.34
N GLU A 92 -12.47 -11.78 -20.55
CA GLU A 92 -11.98 -12.34 -21.82
C GLU A 92 -10.74 -11.62 -22.37
N LYS A 93 -10.57 -10.32 -22.13
CA LYS A 93 -9.48 -9.52 -22.72
C LYS A 93 -8.48 -8.95 -21.71
N GLY A 94 -8.70 -9.18 -20.42
CA GLY A 94 -7.90 -8.55 -19.37
C GLY A 94 -8.18 -7.05 -19.28
N VAL A 95 -7.19 -6.27 -18.81
CA VAL A 95 -7.31 -4.81 -18.76
C VAL A 95 -7.20 -4.25 -20.18
N ASN A 96 -8.22 -3.52 -20.63
CA ASN A 96 -8.15 -2.80 -21.91
C ASN A 96 -7.25 -1.57 -21.74
N ILE A 97 -5.99 -1.70 -22.15
CA ILE A 97 -4.99 -0.63 -22.15
C ILE A 97 -5.15 0.17 -23.44
N THR A 98 -5.74 1.37 -23.37
CA THR A 98 -5.76 2.31 -24.50
C THR A 98 -4.49 3.17 -24.48
N ALA A 99 -4.10 3.79 -25.62
CA ALA A 99 -2.92 4.66 -25.72
C ALA A 99 -2.94 5.84 -24.71
N GLU A 100 -4.12 6.30 -24.31
CA GLU A 100 -4.29 7.32 -23.26
C GLU A 100 -3.89 6.82 -21.86
N SER A 101 -4.06 5.52 -21.61
CA SER A 101 -3.70 4.88 -20.34
C SER A 101 -2.23 4.50 -20.24
N GLU A 102 -1.45 4.60 -21.33
CA GLU A 102 -0.03 4.21 -21.37
C GLU A 102 0.83 5.03 -20.39
N THR A 103 0.57 6.34 -20.28
CA THR A 103 1.25 7.21 -19.32
C THR A 103 0.93 6.82 -17.87
N ILE A 104 -0.30 6.37 -17.64
CA ILE A 104 -0.80 5.92 -16.34
C ILE A 104 -0.22 4.53 -16.01
N TRP A 105 -0.06 3.66 -17.00
CA TRP A 105 0.66 2.39 -16.87
C TRP A 105 2.15 2.59 -16.60
N ALA A 106 2.79 3.58 -17.22
CA ALA A 106 4.17 3.94 -16.89
C ALA A 106 4.30 4.40 -15.43
N ASP A 107 3.33 5.17 -14.93
CA ASP A 107 3.27 5.55 -13.51
C ASP A 107 2.98 4.35 -12.59
N LEU A 108 2.12 3.43 -13.01
CA LEU A 108 1.88 2.18 -12.29
C LEU A 108 3.13 1.31 -12.27
N LEU A 109 3.86 1.16 -13.38
CA LEU A 109 5.11 0.40 -13.46
C LEU A 109 6.19 1.02 -12.58
N LYS A 110 6.33 2.36 -12.55
CA LYS A 110 7.22 3.04 -11.60
C LYS A 110 6.90 2.73 -10.13
N VAL A 111 5.63 2.45 -9.81
CA VAL A 111 5.18 2.12 -8.45
C VAL A 111 5.26 0.62 -8.16
N CYS A 112 4.92 -0.24 -9.13
CA CYS A 112 4.83 -1.70 -9.00
C CYS A 112 6.17 -2.43 -9.14
N VAL A 113 7.16 -1.86 -9.84
CA VAL A 113 8.49 -2.49 -10.02
C VAL A 113 9.21 -2.72 -8.68
N PHE A 114 8.69 -2.17 -7.57
CA PHE A 114 9.27 -2.42 -6.25
C PHE A 114 8.73 -3.66 -5.53
N GLN A 115 7.53 -4.23 -5.80
CA GLN A 115 7.10 -5.52 -5.17
C GLN A 115 6.04 -6.35 -5.94
N PRO A 116 6.19 -7.70 -6.08
CA PRO A 116 5.29 -8.56 -6.87
C PRO A 116 3.92 -8.96 -6.25
N SER A 117 3.58 -8.58 -5.02
CA SER A 117 2.51 -9.26 -4.25
C SER A 117 1.09 -8.64 -4.35
N LEU A 118 0.84 -7.65 -5.21
CA LEU A 118 -0.34 -6.77 -5.08
C LEU A 118 -1.65 -7.20 -5.78
N HIS A 119 -1.80 -8.44 -6.24
CA HIS A 119 -2.97 -8.85 -7.03
C HIS A 119 -4.30 -9.00 -6.24
N HIS A 120 -4.31 -8.91 -4.91
CA HIS A 120 -5.53 -9.08 -4.08
C HIS A 120 -5.83 -7.91 -3.10
N CYS A 121 -4.95 -6.92 -2.98
CA CYS A 121 -5.08 -5.84 -1.97
C CYS A 121 -6.08 -4.73 -2.35
N THR A 122 -6.47 -4.61 -3.62
CA THR A 122 -7.33 -3.53 -4.12
C THR A 122 -8.77 -3.61 -3.61
N HIS A 123 -9.29 -4.81 -3.33
CA HIS A 123 -10.70 -4.98 -2.97
C HIS A 123 -11.05 -4.53 -1.54
N ASN A 124 -10.12 -4.63 -0.58
CA ASN A 124 -10.36 -4.19 0.80
C ASN A 124 -10.22 -2.68 1.00
N PHE A 125 -9.32 -2.02 0.25
CA PHE A 125 -9.06 -0.59 0.42
C PHE A 125 -10.23 0.29 -0.05
N HIS A 126 -10.83 -0.05 -1.20
CA HIS A 126 -11.95 0.70 -1.77
C HIS A 126 -13.21 0.67 -0.88
N ARG A 127 -13.39 -0.38 -0.07
CA ARG A 127 -14.57 -0.54 0.81
C ARG A 127 -14.42 0.17 2.17
N GLN A 128 -13.20 0.41 2.63
CA GLN A 128 -12.93 0.83 4.01
C GLN A 128 -12.50 2.28 4.18
N ILE A 129 -11.89 2.91 3.16
CA ILE A 129 -11.25 4.23 3.30
C ILE A 129 -11.84 5.30 2.36
N LEU A 130 -12.44 4.94 1.23
CA LEU A 130 -13.02 5.88 0.26
C LEU A 130 -14.56 5.86 0.33
N LYS A 131 -15.13 6.38 1.43
CA LYS A 131 -16.53 6.83 1.42
C LYS A 131 -16.59 8.30 1.02
#